data_AF-A0A443LWD4-F1
#
_entry.id   AF-A0A443LWD4-F1
#
_cell.length_a   1.000
_cell.length_b   1.000
_cell.length_c   1.000
_cell.angle_alpha   90.00
_cell.angle_beta   90.00
_cell.angle_gamma   90.00
#
_symmetry.space_group_name_H-M   'P 1'
#
loop_
_entity.id
_entity.type
_entity.pdbx_description
1 polymer ?
#
loop_
_entity_poly.entity_id
_entity_poly.type
_entity_poly.pdbx_seq_one_letter_code
_entity_poly.pdbx_strand_id
1 'polypeptide(L)'
;MPAPSFSGPMPAQLAKALADAREQFTRRLVPQIVEIERLQAALDDPGQLAGAISRLAAIIHKISGVAATVGFPDLGAQAAALDLQLQRLLRTPRPRVPTGLSAMLERLMDLMEDAAFDG
;
A
#
# COMPACT_ATOMS: atom_id res chain seq x y z
N MET A 1 24.27 -18.89 2.91
CA MET A 1 23.96 -19.48 1.60
C MET A 1 23.62 -18.36 0.64
N PRO A 2 24.29 -18.21 -0.51
CA PRO A 2 23.88 -17.23 -1.51
C PRO A 2 22.59 -17.71 -2.19
N ALA A 3 21.64 -16.79 -2.42
CA ALA A 3 20.43 -17.09 -3.16
C ALA A 3 20.77 -17.44 -4.63
N PRO A 4 20.01 -18.34 -5.28
CA PRO A 4 20.23 -18.62 -6.70
C PRO A 4 20.00 -17.36 -7.53
N SER A 5 21.06 -16.86 -8.17
CA SER A 5 20.96 -15.82 -9.18
C SER A 5 20.48 -16.45 -10.49
N PHE A 6 19.24 -16.14 -10.90
CA PHE A 6 18.72 -16.55 -12.19
C PHE A 6 19.34 -15.67 -13.29
N SER A 7 20.42 -16.15 -13.89
CA SER A 7 21.02 -15.57 -15.09
C SER A 7 20.45 -16.25 -16.34
N GLY A 8 19.25 -15.85 -16.75
CA GLY A 8 18.59 -16.31 -17.97
C GLY A 8 17.33 -15.48 -18.26
N PRO A 9 16.82 -15.47 -19.51
CA PRO A 9 15.57 -14.77 -19.82
C PRO A 9 14.43 -15.32 -18.93
N MET A 10 13.61 -14.41 -18.40
CA MET A 10 12.49 -14.78 -17.55
C MET A 10 11.59 -15.80 -18.28
N PRO A 11 11.23 -16.94 -17.66
CA PRO A 11 10.33 -17.90 -18.29
C PRO A 11 9.02 -17.22 -18.71
N ALA A 12 8.55 -17.47 -19.94
CA ALA A 12 7.39 -16.77 -20.50
C ALA A 12 6.12 -16.90 -19.62
N GLN A 13 5.97 -18.02 -18.91
CA GLN A 13 4.87 -18.25 -17.97
C GLN A 13 4.96 -17.34 -16.75
N LEU A 14 6.16 -17.12 -16.21
CA LEU A 14 6.39 -16.20 -15.10
C LEU A 14 6.16 -14.75 -15.54
N ALA A 15 6.64 -14.37 -16.72
CA ALA A 15 6.42 -13.05 -17.29
C ALA A 15 4.92 -12.75 -17.46
N LYS A 16 4.15 -13.71 -17.97
CA LYS A 16 2.70 -13.60 -18.08
C LYS A 16 2.03 -13.47 -16.70
N ALA A 17 2.38 -14.34 -15.76
CA ALA A 17 1.80 -14.29 -14.41
C ALA A 17 2.07 -12.94 -13.72
N LEU A 18 3.25 -12.36 -13.94
CA LEU A 18 3.60 -11.05 -13.38
C LEU A 18 2.82 -9.92 -14.05
N ALA A 19 2.62 -9.98 -15.37
CA ALA A 19 1.79 -9.03 -16.10
C ALA A 19 0.33 -9.09 -15.65
N ASP A 20 -0.24 -10.29 -15.51
CA ASP A 20 -1.60 -10.51 -15.01
C ASP A 20 -1.74 -9.99 -13.56
N ALA A 21 -0.74 -10.24 -12.70
CA ALA A 21 -0.72 -9.74 -11.34
C ALA A 21 -0.62 -8.20 -11.28
N ARG A 22 0.19 -7.60 -12.15
CA ARG A 22 0.32 -6.15 -12.29
C ARG A 22 -0.99 -5.51 -12.71
N GLU A 23 -1.66 -6.05 -13.73
CA GLU A 23 -2.96 -5.55 -14.19
C GLU A 23 -4.03 -5.66 -13.10
N GLN A 24 -4.09 -6.78 -12.39
CA GLN A 24 -5.02 -6.94 -11.26
C GLN A 24 -4.71 -5.98 -10.11
N PHE A 25 -3.43 -5.68 -9.88
CA PHE A 25 -3.00 -4.72 -8.87
C PHE A 25 -3.45 -3.31 -9.25
N THR A 26 -3.14 -2.82 -10.45
CA THR A 26 -3.47 -1.45 -10.88
C THR A 26 -4.99 -1.21 -10.93
N ARG A 27 -5.78 -2.18 -11.42
CA ARG A 27 -7.25 -2.10 -11.43
C ARG A 27 -7.87 -1.91 -10.04
N ARG A 28 -7.16 -2.29 -8.97
CA ARG A 28 -7.65 -2.17 -7.59
C ARG A 28 -7.26 -0.86 -6.91
N LEU A 29 -6.33 -0.10 -7.48
CA LEU A 29 -5.80 1.11 -6.84
C LEU A 29 -6.86 2.20 -6.74
N VAL A 30 -7.60 2.48 -7.81
CA VAL A 30 -8.62 3.55 -7.82
C VAL A 30 -9.70 3.34 -6.74
N PRO A 31 -10.34 2.16 -6.61
CA PRO A 31 -11.26 1.91 -5.50
C PRO A 31 -10.61 1.99 -4.11
N GLN A 32 -9.31 1.68 -4.00
CA GLN A 32 -8.57 1.76 -2.75
C GLN A 32 -8.23 3.20 -2.37
N ILE A 33 -7.94 4.08 -3.32
CA ILE A 33 -7.74 5.53 -3.10
C ILE A 33 -8.98 6.11 -2.43
N VAL A 34 -10.16 5.90 -3.04
CA VAL A 34 -11.44 6.40 -2.49
C VAL A 34 -11.71 5.88 -1.08
N GLU A 35 -11.40 4.61 -0.80
CA GLU A 35 -11.55 4.06 0.55
C GLU A 35 -10.54 4.65 1.53
N ILE A 36 -9.30 4.92 1.11
CA ILE A 36 -8.28 5.56 1.94
C ILE A 36 -8.71 7.00 2.29
N GLU A 37 -9.20 7.79 1.34
CA GLU A 37 -9.74 9.14 1.59
C GLU A 37 -10.88 9.11 2.62
N ARG A 38 -11.82 8.18 2.45
CA ARG A 38 -12.93 7.99 3.39
C ARG A 38 -12.45 7.64 4.79
N LEU A 39 -11.43 6.77 4.89
CA LEU A 39 -10.84 6.38 6.17
C LEU A 39 -10.03 7.51 6.80
N GLN A 40 -9.36 8.33 6.00
CA GLN A 40 -8.62 9.51 6.45
C GLN A 40 -9.56 10.51 7.11
N ALA A 41 -10.73 10.78 6.50
CA ALA A 41 -11.76 11.63 7.11
C ALA A 41 -12.31 11.06 8.44
N ALA A 42 -12.33 9.73 8.59
CA ALA A 42 -12.78 9.07 9.82
C ALA A 42 -11.73 9.08 10.95
N LEU A 43 -10.49 9.53 10.69
CA LEU A 43 -9.46 9.65 11.72
C LEU A 43 -9.74 10.79 12.73
N ASP A 44 -10.53 11.78 12.32
CA ASP A 44 -10.90 12.92 13.18
C ASP A 44 -12.03 12.60 14.16
N ASP A 45 -12.72 11.46 13.98
CA ASP A 45 -13.78 10.99 14.87
C ASP A 45 -13.23 9.96 15.88
N PRO A 46 -13.18 10.27 17.19
CA PRO A 46 -12.72 9.34 18.21
C PRO A 46 -13.49 8.01 18.25
N GLY A 47 -14.77 8.01 17.86
CA GLY A 47 -15.60 6.81 17.78
C GLY A 47 -15.24 5.88 16.62
N GLN A 48 -14.61 6.41 15.57
CA GLN A 48 -14.24 5.66 14.37
C GLN A 48 -12.73 5.44 14.22
N LEU A 49 -11.90 6.21 14.91
CA LEU A 49 -10.44 6.22 14.82
C LEU A 49 -9.81 4.81 14.83
N ALA A 50 -10.17 3.97 15.80
CA ALA A 50 -9.60 2.63 15.92
C ALA A 50 -9.95 1.73 14.71
N GLY A 51 -11.20 1.82 14.24
CA GLY A 51 -11.66 1.10 13.05
C GLY A 51 -10.99 1.62 11.78
N ALA A 52 -10.83 2.94 11.68
CA ALA A 52 -10.16 3.59 10.56
C ALA A 52 -8.69 3.16 10.45
N ILE A 53 -7.93 3.22 11.55
CA ILE A 53 -6.54 2.75 11.61
C ILE A 53 -6.44 1.27 11.21
N SER A 54 -7.35 0.41 11.70
CA SER A 54 -7.33 -1.02 11.37
C SER A 54 -7.58 -1.29 9.88
N ARG A 55 -8.50 -0.56 9.25
CA ARG A 55 -8.75 -0.71 7.81
C ARG A 55 -7.62 -0.14 6.96
N LEU A 56 -7.08 1.03 7.31
CA LEU A 56 -5.92 1.61 6.66
C LEU A 56 -4.73 0.63 6.70
N ALA A 57 -4.44 0.06 7.88
CA ALA A 57 -3.36 -0.92 8.04
C ALA A 57 -3.53 -2.13 7.11
N ALA A 58 -4.74 -2.67 7.01
CA ALA A 58 -5.00 -3.82 6.14
C ALA A 58 -4.80 -3.51 4.64
N ILE A 59 -5.27 -2.35 4.18
CA ILE A 59 -5.11 -1.90 2.80
C ILE A 59 -3.63 -1.68 2.49
N ILE A 60 -2.94 -0.92 3.34
CA ILE A 60 -1.56 -0.50 3.13
C ILE A 60 -0.59 -1.68 3.24
N HIS A 61 -0.83 -2.60 4.17
CA HIS A 61 -0.08 -3.86 4.27
C HIS A 61 -0.11 -4.63 2.94
N LYS A 62 -1.30 -4.76 2.33
CA LYS A 62 -1.45 -5.46 1.05
C LYS A 62 -0.70 -4.75 -0.09
N ILE A 63 -0.77 -3.42 -0.14
CA ILE A 63 -0.05 -2.64 -1.15
C ILE A 63 1.47 -2.85 -0.98
N SER A 64 1.97 -2.76 0.25
CA SER A 64 3.40 -2.93 0.56
C SER A 64 3.95 -4.30 0.12
N GLY A 65 3.16 -5.36 0.25
CA GLY A 65 3.58 -6.72 -0.11
C GLY A 65 3.59 -7.00 -1.62
N VAL A 66 2.85 -6.23 -2.42
CA VAL A 66 2.65 -6.52 -3.85
C VAL A 66 3.33 -5.50 -4.76
N ALA A 67 3.32 -4.21 -4.41
CA ALA A 67 3.69 -3.12 -5.30
C ALA A 67 5.10 -3.28 -5.91
N ALA A 68 6.13 -3.51 -5.08
CA ALA A 68 7.49 -3.68 -5.56
C ALA A 68 7.65 -4.92 -6.45
N THR A 69 6.97 -6.02 -6.10
CA THR A 69 7.00 -7.27 -6.87
C THR A 69 6.47 -7.06 -8.28
N VAL A 70 5.43 -6.25 -8.46
CA VAL A 70 4.77 -6.00 -9.76
C VAL A 70 5.28 -4.75 -10.48
N GLY A 71 6.42 -4.20 -10.05
CA GLY A 71 7.12 -3.14 -10.78
C GLY A 71 6.85 -1.71 -10.32
N PHE A 72 6.30 -1.50 -9.11
CA PHE A 72 6.11 -0.18 -8.51
C PHE A 72 6.95 -0.03 -7.22
N PRO A 73 8.29 0.11 -7.32
CA PRO A 73 9.18 0.11 -6.18
C PRO A 73 8.94 1.29 -5.22
N ASP A 74 8.69 2.49 -5.75
CA ASP A 74 8.47 3.69 -4.93
C ASP A 74 7.15 3.62 -4.16
N LEU A 75 6.07 3.15 -4.80
CA LEU A 75 4.81 2.85 -4.15
C LEU A 75 4.98 1.80 -3.05
N GLY A 76 5.74 0.73 -3.33
CA GLY A 76 6.04 -0.31 -2.34
C GLY A 76 6.82 0.22 -1.14
N ALA A 77 7.83 1.06 -1.36
CA ALA A 77 8.62 1.67 -0.30
C ALA A 77 7.77 2.62 0.58
N GLN A 78 6.97 3.49 -0.04
CA GLN A 78 6.06 4.39 0.68
C GLN A 78 5.02 3.61 1.50
N ALA A 79 4.41 2.58 0.91
CA ALA A 79 3.45 1.72 1.59
C ALA A 79 4.07 0.96 2.77
N ALA A 80 5.30 0.44 2.62
CA ALA A 80 5.99 -0.26 3.71
C ALA A 80 6.31 0.66 4.89
N ALA A 81 6.74 1.90 4.62
CA ALA A 81 6.99 2.88 5.67
C ALA A 81 5.71 3.23 6.45
N LEU A 82 4.60 3.37 5.73
CA LEU A 82 3.30 3.67 6.32
C LEU A 82 2.69 2.46 7.06
N ASP A 83 2.83 1.23 6.53
CA ASP A 83 2.42 -0.01 7.21
C ASP A 83 3.09 -0.10 8.58
N LEU A 84 4.41 0.10 8.65
CA LEU A 84 5.14 0.07 9.91
C LEU A 84 4.59 1.04 10.95
N GLN A 85 4.18 2.25 10.55
CA GLN A 85 3.58 3.22 11.46
C GLN A 85 2.19 2.78 11.92
N LEU A 86 1.34 2.30 11.00
CA LEU A 86 -0.01 1.85 11.33
C LEU A 86 0.00 0.61 12.23
N GLN A 87 0.93 -0.32 12.00
CA GLN A 87 1.13 -1.49 12.88
C GLN A 87 1.53 -1.09 14.30
N ARG A 88 2.31 -0.01 14.46
CA ARG A 88 2.64 0.54 15.80
C ARG A 88 1.41 1.16 16.46
N LEU A 89 0.60 1.89 15.71
CA LEU A 89 -0.65 2.47 16.22
C LEU A 89 -1.63 1.40 16.69
N LEU A 90 -1.78 0.30 15.94
CA LEU A 90 -2.64 -0.83 16.33
C LEU A 90 -2.24 -1.49 17.65
N ARG A 91 -0.96 -1.42 18.01
CA ARG A 91 -0.44 -1.95 19.28
C ARG A 91 -0.52 -0.94 20.42
N THR A 92 -0.88 0.30 20.13
CA THR A 92 -0.91 1.39 21.11
C THR A 92 -2.27 1.45 21.79
N PRO A 93 -2.35 1.34 23.12
CA PRO A 93 -3.59 1.57 23.85
C PRO A 93 -4.05 3.02 23.65
N ARG A 94 -5.29 3.21 23.15
CA ARG A 94 -5.86 4.53 22.80
C ARG A 94 -4.97 5.31 21.82
N PRO A 95 -4.88 4.85 20.55
CA PRO A 95 -4.05 5.52 19.55
C PRO A 95 -4.53 6.96 19.33
N ARG A 96 -3.59 7.82 18.97
CA ARG A 96 -3.84 9.17 18.46
C ARG A 96 -3.30 9.27 17.05
N VAL A 97 -3.92 10.10 16.22
CA VAL A 97 -3.45 10.38 14.86
C VAL A 97 -2.04 11.00 14.94
N PRO A 98 -1.00 10.38 14.37
CA PRO A 98 0.34 10.96 14.33
C PRO A 98 0.36 12.22 13.47
N THR A 99 1.18 13.19 13.87
CA THR A 99 1.52 14.33 13.01
C THR A 99 2.13 13.84 11.71
N GLY A 100 1.60 14.31 10.58
CA GLY A 100 2.09 13.96 9.25
C GLY A 100 1.49 12.69 8.64
N LEU A 101 0.60 11.97 9.35
CA LEU A 101 -0.08 10.79 8.78
C LEU A 101 -0.86 11.16 7.51
N SER A 102 -1.57 12.30 7.50
CA SER A 102 -2.29 12.79 6.33
C SER A 102 -1.39 13.00 5.12
N ALA A 103 -0.25 13.67 5.30
CA ALA A 103 0.71 13.90 4.21
C ALA A 103 1.32 12.59 3.68
N MET A 104 1.51 11.58 4.54
CA MET A 104 1.98 10.26 4.11
C MET A 104 0.92 9.48 3.34
N LEU A 105 -0.36 9.62 3.71
CA LEU A 105 -1.50 9.04 2.99
C LEU A 105 -1.69 9.71 1.64
N GLU A 106 -1.64 11.04 1.57
CA GLU A 106 -1.69 11.82 0.32
C GLU A 106 -0.58 11.37 -0.63
N ARG A 107 0.67 11.35 -0.17
CA ARG A 107 1.79 10.86 -0.98
C ARG A 107 1.62 9.41 -1.46
N LEU A 108 0.99 8.55 -0.64
CA LEU A 108 0.69 7.18 -1.06
C LEU A 108 -0.35 7.18 -2.19
N MET A 109 -1.43 7.97 -2.05
CA MET A 109 -2.50 8.08 -3.03
C MET A 109 -1.98 8.65 -4.35
N ASP A 110 -1.12 9.66 -4.33
CA ASP A 110 -0.47 10.20 -5.54
C ASP A 110 0.29 9.09 -6.30
N LEU A 111 1.10 8.29 -5.60
CA LEU A 111 1.82 7.16 -6.20
C LEU A 111 0.89 6.05 -6.69
N MET A 112 -0.28 5.88 -6.07
CA MET A 112 -1.30 4.94 -6.52
C MET A 112 -1.99 5.43 -7.79
N GLU A 113 -2.22 6.74 -7.92
CA GLU A 113 -2.78 7.38 -9.11
C GLU A 113 -1.80 7.25 -10.28
N ASP A 114 -0.53 7.61 -10.09
CA ASP A 114 0.53 7.43 -11.08
C ASP A 114 0.59 5.97 -11.57
N ALA A 115 0.56 5.01 -10.64
CA ALA A 115 0.57 3.59 -10.99
C ALA A 115 -0.71 3.11 -11.72
N ALA A 116 -1.85 3.76 -11.49
CA ALA A 116 -3.12 3.40 -12.10
C ALA A 116 -3.31 3.98 -13.50
N PHE A 117 -2.73 5.16 -13.77
CA PHE A 117 -2.96 5.90 -15.02
C PHE A 117 -1.74 5.98 -15.94
N ASP A 118 -0.51 5.95 -15.40
CA ASP A 118 0.74 6.07 -16.16
C ASP A 118 1.55 4.76 -16.21
N GLY A 119 0.99 3.68 -15.66
CA GLY A 119 1.56 2.33 -15.61
C GLY A 119 1.45 1.52 -16.90
#